data_AF-A0A6V8KIM5-F1
#
_entry.id   AF-A0A6V8KIM5-F1
#
_cell.length_a   1.000
_cell.length_b   1.000
_cell.length_c   1.000
_cell.angle_alpha   90.00
_cell.angle_beta   90.00
_cell.angle_gamma   90.00
#
_symmetry.space_group_name_H-M   'P 1'
#
loop_
_entity.id
_entity.type
_entity.pdbx_description
1 polymer ?
#
loop_
_entity_poly.entity_id
_entity_poly.type
_entity_poly.pdbx_seq_one_letter_code
_entity_poly.pdbx_strand_id
1 'polypeptide(L)'
;MSYDLVIVPKRDGQSWAEALEAEPAAAGDGLDPALWDVLVGQVEQIVGDVSTDDAGAERGLTHERSGIQVRCRADRASVSVPFWYTGADAEAVVAVLYRVGHVVATVTGLTAFDPQLELPLSEAQARPGDAVAVFEHAAQALSEFDAGDYFEVYFTGAFTLADAAQQLKGLVIAEDEHRLTVRWADDGPLMWVAHATGPQVAADSDELAQLHGEPELAGHGSRYEVTFEDLDEVLQEINTLIEVQLNLQELTGGYVARSWNGEITRAGD
;
A
#
# COMPACT_ATOMS: atom_id res chain seq x y z
N MET A 1 -2.70 -6.68 2.44
CA MET A 1 -3.99 -6.50 3.14
C MET A 1 -4.93 -5.70 2.24
N SER A 2 -6.26 -5.87 2.38
CA SER A 2 -7.27 -5.17 1.57
C SER A 2 -8.40 -4.59 2.43
N TYR A 3 -9.04 -3.55 1.92
CA TYR A 3 -10.32 -3.07 2.42
C TYR A 3 -11.42 -3.81 1.67
N ASP A 4 -12.30 -4.49 2.40
CA ASP A 4 -13.30 -5.38 1.83
C ASP A 4 -14.73 -4.91 2.19
N LEU A 5 -15.59 -4.87 1.19
CA LEU A 5 -17.04 -4.87 1.39
C LEU A 5 -17.56 -6.29 1.31
N VAL A 6 -18.47 -6.64 2.20
CA VAL A 6 -19.13 -7.95 2.22
C VAL A 6 -20.60 -7.78 1.87
N ILE A 7 -21.06 -8.55 0.90
CA ILE A 7 -22.43 -8.47 0.37
C ILE A 7 -23.08 -9.85 0.58
N VAL A 8 -24.08 -9.91 1.46
CA VAL A 8 -24.71 -11.17 1.90
C VAL A 8 -26.23 -11.05 2.01
N PRO A 9 -26.97 -12.18 2.06
CA PRO A 9 -28.38 -12.19 2.35
C PRO A 9 -28.60 -11.74 3.79
N LYS A 10 -29.40 -10.68 3.97
CA LYS A 10 -29.78 -10.20 5.28
C LYS A 10 -31.30 -10.17 5.39
N ARG A 11 -31.84 -10.92 6.35
CA ARG A 11 -33.29 -10.95 6.61
C ARG A 11 -33.70 -9.79 7.53
N ASP A 12 -34.97 -9.40 7.44
CA ASP A 12 -35.56 -8.44 8.36
C ASP A 12 -35.44 -8.93 9.81
N GLY A 13 -34.92 -8.07 10.68
CA GLY A 13 -34.70 -8.39 12.09
C GLY A 13 -33.45 -9.24 12.39
N GLN A 14 -32.74 -9.75 11.38
CA GLN A 14 -31.46 -10.45 11.56
C GLN A 14 -30.34 -9.46 11.91
N SER A 15 -29.44 -9.81 12.82
CA SER A 15 -28.23 -9.02 13.07
C SER A 15 -27.19 -9.20 11.96
N TRP A 16 -26.21 -8.31 11.87
CA TRP A 16 -25.12 -8.46 10.90
C TRP A 16 -24.19 -9.62 11.23
N ALA A 17 -23.89 -9.86 12.52
CA ALA A 17 -23.10 -11.01 12.94
C ALA A 17 -23.75 -12.33 12.46
N GLU A 18 -25.05 -12.50 12.70
CA GLU A 18 -25.78 -13.68 12.22
C GLU A 18 -25.84 -13.79 10.69
N ALA A 19 -25.83 -12.67 9.97
CA ALA A 19 -25.83 -12.67 8.50
C ALA A 19 -24.47 -13.06 7.92
N LEU A 20 -23.37 -12.63 8.56
CA LEU A 20 -22.00 -12.94 8.14
C LEU A 20 -21.58 -14.37 8.50
N GLU A 21 -22.08 -14.89 9.62
CA GLU A 21 -21.84 -16.28 10.06
C GLU A 21 -22.79 -17.30 9.43
N ALA A 22 -23.82 -16.84 8.71
CA ALA A 22 -24.74 -17.75 8.04
C ALA A 22 -23.98 -18.65 7.07
N GLU A 23 -24.10 -19.96 7.28
CA GLU A 23 -23.52 -20.95 6.36
C GLU A 23 -24.00 -20.66 4.93
N PRO A 24 -23.07 -20.64 3.95
CA PRO A 24 -23.46 -20.45 2.57
C PRO A 24 -24.47 -21.53 2.18
N ALA A 25 -25.43 -21.15 1.35
CA ALA A 25 -26.32 -22.14 0.77
C ALA A 25 -25.45 -23.19 0.06
N ALA A 26 -25.83 -24.47 0.18
CA ALA A 26 -25.09 -25.56 -0.48
C ALA A 26 -24.76 -25.16 -1.92
N ALA A 27 -23.46 -25.17 -2.27
CA ALA A 27 -22.92 -24.57 -3.49
C ALA A 27 -23.86 -24.78 -4.68
N GLY A 28 -24.66 -23.74 -4.98
CA GLY A 28 -25.55 -23.74 -6.11
C GLY A 28 -24.77 -23.51 -7.40
N ASP A 29 -25.49 -23.47 -8.51
CA ASP A 29 -24.96 -22.87 -9.73
C ASP A 29 -24.51 -21.43 -9.40
N GLY A 30 -23.40 -20.97 -9.99
CA GLY A 30 -22.87 -19.61 -9.77
C GLY A 30 -23.89 -18.51 -10.11
N LEU A 31 -23.51 -17.24 -9.94
CA LEU A 31 -24.40 -16.13 -10.30
C LEU A 31 -24.94 -16.31 -11.74
N ASP A 32 -26.24 -16.10 -11.93
CA ASP A 32 -26.89 -16.20 -13.24
C ASP A 32 -26.06 -15.45 -14.31
N PRO A 33 -25.72 -16.08 -15.45
CA PRO A 33 -24.85 -15.46 -16.44
C PRO A 33 -25.37 -14.11 -16.98
N ALA A 34 -26.68 -13.93 -17.11
CA ALA A 34 -27.24 -12.66 -17.57
C ALA A 34 -27.13 -11.57 -16.47
N LEU A 35 -27.29 -11.94 -15.19
CA LEU A 35 -27.01 -11.02 -14.09
C LEU A 35 -25.52 -10.67 -14.01
N TRP A 36 -24.64 -11.63 -14.28
CA TRP A 36 -23.20 -11.39 -14.34
C TRP A 36 -22.84 -10.39 -15.44
N ASP A 37 -23.37 -10.56 -16.67
CA ASP A 37 -23.12 -9.64 -17.78
C ASP A 37 -23.61 -8.21 -17.45
N VAL A 38 -24.75 -8.08 -16.77
CA VAL A 38 -25.26 -6.79 -16.28
C VAL A 38 -24.33 -6.18 -15.24
N LEU A 39 -23.85 -7.00 -14.29
CA LEU A 39 -22.92 -6.54 -13.24
C LEU A 39 -21.62 -6.03 -13.87
N VAL A 40 -20.99 -6.80 -14.76
CA VAL A 40 -19.75 -6.43 -15.45
C VAL A 40 -19.93 -5.09 -16.17
N GLY A 41 -20.98 -4.97 -17.00
CA GLY A 41 -21.22 -3.73 -17.75
C GLY A 41 -21.50 -2.51 -16.87
N GLN A 42 -22.11 -2.67 -15.69
CA GLN A 42 -22.30 -1.56 -14.75
C GLN A 42 -21.02 -1.19 -14.00
N VAL A 43 -20.19 -2.18 -13.64
CA VAL A 43 -18.89 -1.91 -13.02
C VAL A 43 -17.96 -1.22 -14.02
N GLU A 44 -17.93 -1.65 -15.29
CA GLU A 44 -17.13 -1.02 -16.35
C GLU A 44 -17.48 0.47 -16.54
N GLN A 45 -18.75 0.84 -16.41
CA GLN A 45 -19.17 2.25 -16.45
C GLN A 45 -18.63 3.09 -15.30
N ILE A 46 -18.25 2.46 -14.18
CA ILE A 46 -17.70 3.14 -13.00
C ILE A 46 -16.18 3.26 -13.12
N VAL A 47 -15.50 2.16 -13.45
CA VAL A 47 -14.03 2.06 -13.31
C VAL A 47 -13.29 2.04 -14.65
N GLY A 48 -13.97 1.79 -15.77
CA GLY A 48 -13.35 1.53 -17.06
C GLY A 48 -13.18 0.03 -17.33
N ASP A 49 -12.30 -0.32 -18.25
CA ASP A 49 -12.10 -1.69 -18.72
C ASP A 49 -11.73 -2.64 -17.56
N VAL A 50 -12.40 -3.79 -17.46
CA VAL A 50 -12.13 -4.81 -16.44
C VAL A 50 -11.72 -6.14 -17.07
N SER A 51 -10.92 -6.92 -16.36
CA SER A 51 -10.69 -8.33 -16.66
C SER A 51 -11.72 -9.18 -15.91
N THR A 52 -12.24 -10.24 -16.54
CA THR A 52 -13.16 -11.18 -15.91
C THR A 52 -12.56 -12.57 -15.82
N ASP A 53 -12.81 -13.29 -14.74
CA ASP A 53 -12.46 -14.69 -14.56
C ASP A 53 -13.71 -15.51 -14.16
N ASP A 54 -13.82 -16.72 -14.70
CA ASP A 54 -14.88 -17.67 -14.37
C ASP A 54 -14.24 -18.91 -13.72
N ALA A 55 -14.33 -18.97 -12.39
CA ALA A 55 -13.82 -20.06 -11.56
C ALA A 55 -14.95 -21.03 -11.15
N GLY A 56 -15.91 -21.27 -12.05
CA GLY A 56 -16.98 -22.24 -11.86
C GLY A 56 -18.13 -21.68 -11.02
N ALA A 57 -18.15 -21.98 -9.72
CA ALA A 57 -19.21 -21.49 -8.81
C ALA A 57 -19.01 -20.02 -8.39
N GLU A 58 -17.82 -19.47 -8.65
CA GLU A 58 -17.46 -18.10 -8.36
C GLU A 58 -17.00 -17.39 -9.64
N ARG A 59 -17.48 -16.16 -9.82
CA ARG A 59 -17.08 -15.28 -10.92
C ARG A 59 -16.36 -14.07 -10.36
N GLY A 60 -15.25 -13.71 -10.99
CA GLY A 60 -14.41 -12.60 -10.62
C GLY A 60 -14.37 -11.54 -11.71
N LEU A 61 -14.24 -10.29 -11.30
CA LEU A 61 -13.70 -9.25 -12.16
C LEU A 61 -12.65 -8.44 -11.40
N THR A 62 -11.70 -7.89 -12.16
CA THR A 62 -10.61 -7.08 -11.63
C THR A 62 -10.44 -5.84 -12.51
N HIS A 63 -10.38 -4.68 -11.88
CA HIS A 63 -9.92 -3.46 -12.52
C HIS A 63 -8.44 -3.26 -12.17
N GLU A 64 -7.55 -3.67 -13.08
CA GLU A 64 -6.10 -3.74 -12.85
C GLU A 64 -5.52 -2.41 -12.35
N ARG A 65 -5.96 -1.29 -12.93
CA ARG A 65 -5.43 0.04 -12.60
C ARG A 65 -5.72 0.45 -11.16
N SER A 66 -6.88 0.10 -10.61
CA SER A 66 -7.20 0.44 -9.23
C SER A 66 -7.05 -0.71 -8.24
N GLY A 67 -6.72 -1.91 -8.72
CA GLY A 67 -6.73 -3.13 -7.93
C GLY A 67 -8.10 -3.51 -7.36
N ILE A 68 -9.20 -2.87 -7.81
CA ILE A 68 -10.53 -3.22 -7.31
C ILE A 68 -10.90 -4.59 -7.86
N GLN A 69 -11.28 -5.50 -6.97
CA GLN A 69 -11.73 -6.83 -7.32
C GLN A 69 -13.15 -7.04 -6.82
N VAL A 70 -13.96 -7.70 -7.64
CA VAL A 70 -15.28 -8.19 -7.24
C VAL A 70 -15.28 -9.69 -7.37
N ARG A 71 -15.69 -10.40 -6.31
CA ARG A 71 -15.89 -11.84 -6.30
C ARG A 71 -17.36 -12.12 -6.01
N CYS A 72 -18.02 -12.85 -6.90
CA CYS A 72 -19.45 -13.12 -6.81
C CYS A 72 -19.75 -14.62 -6.85
N ARG A 73 -20.61 -15.05 -5.93
CA ARG A 73 -21.34 -16.31 -5.90
C ARG A 73 -22.83 -16.01 -5.88
N ALA A 74 -23.68 -17.03 -6.02
CA ALA A 74 -25.13 -16.85 -6.01
C ALA A 74 -25.67 -16.26 -4.69
N ASP A 75 -25.02 -16.55 -3.56
CA ASP A 75 -25.46 -16.20 -2.22
C ASP A 75 -24.52 -15.25 -1.48
N ARG A 76 -23.44 -14.80 -2.11
CA ARG A 76 -22.49 -13.87 -1.49
C ARG A 76 -21.67 -13.16 -2.56
N ALA A 77 -21.30 -11.92 -2.29
CA ALA A 77 -20.26 -11.24 -3.02
C ALA A 77 -19.32 -10.49 -2.09
N SER A 78 -18.15 -10.13 -2.60
CA SER A 78 -17.24 -9.19 -1.98
C SER A 78 -16.71 -8.21 -3.01
N VAL A 79 -16.41 -7.01 -2.55
CA VAL A 79 -15.64 -6.01 -3.31
C VAL A 79 -14.43 -5.64 -2.48
N SER A 80 -13.24 -5.81 -3.01
CA SER A 80 -12.00 -5.54 -2.29
C SER A 80 -11.12 -4.55 -3.04
N VAL A 81 -10.28 -3.84 -2.30
CA VAL A 81 -9.26 -2.96 -2.85
C VAL A 81 -8.00 -2.97 -1.95
N PRO A 82 -6.78 -2.91 -2.51
CA PRO A 82 -5.55 -2.86 -1.72
C PRO A 82 -5.42 -1.57 -0.90
N PHE A 83 -4.70 -1.63 0.22
CA PHE A 83 -4.44 -0.50 1.13
C PHE A 83 -3.34 0.49 0.67
N TRP A 84 -2.96 0.50 -0.61
CA TRP A 84 -1.88 1.34 -1.13
C TRP A 84 -2.27 2.80 -1.41
N TYR A 85 -3.48 3.21 -1.05
CA TYR A 85 -4.00 4.55 -1.31
C TYR A 85 -3.90 5.42 -0.06
N THR A 86 -3.48 6.68 -0.24
CA THR A 86 -3.41 7.69 0.82
C THR A 86 -3.98 9.03 0.33
N GLY A 87 -4.32 9.90 1.27
CA GLY A 87 -4.82 11.25 1.04
C GLY A 87 -6.00 11.31 0.08
N ALA A 88 -5.90 12.20 -0.91
CA ALA A 88 -6.95 12.40 -1.91
C ALA A 88 -7.22 11.15 -2.78
N ASP A 89 -6.22 10.29 -2.97
CA ASP A 89 -6.40 9.05 -3.73
C ASP A 89 -7.19 8.00 -2.91
N ALA A 90 -6.99 7.97 -1.58
CA ALA A 90 -7.81 7.16 -0.67
C ALA A 90 -9.28 7.62 -0.68
N GLU A 91 -9.53 8.94 -0.66
CA GLU A 91 -10.89 9.49 -0.80
C GLU A 91 -11.54 9.06 -2.12
N ALA A 92 -10.81 9.20 -3.23
CA ALA A 92 -11.29 8.87 -4.56
C ALA A 92 -11.62 7.37 -4.68
N VAL A 93 -10.73 6.50 -4.19
CA VAL A 93 -10.95 5.05 -4.29
C VAL A 93 -12.08 4.58 -3.39
N VAL A 94 -12.25 5.14 -2.18
CA VAL A 94 -13.37 4.80 -1.29
C VAL A 94 -14.70 5.15 -1.96
N ALA A 95 -14.79 6.30 -2.61
CA ALA A 95 -15.99 6.70 -3.35
C ALA A 95 -16.32 5.71 -4.48
N VAL A 96 -15.30 5.24 -5.21
CA VAL A 96 -15.47 4.23 -6.26
C VAL A 96 -15.87 2.88 -5.67
N LEU A 97 -15.18 2.42 -4.62
CA LEU A 97 -15.45 1.17 -3.92
C LEU A 97 -16.91 1.08 -3.46
N TYR A 98 -17.42 2.13 -2.83
CA TYR A 98 -18.80 2.19 -2.36
C TYR A 98 -19.82 2.20 -3.51
N ARG A 99 -19.51 2.88 -4.62
CA ARG A 99 -20.36 2.83 -5.83
C ARG A 99 -20.41 1.42 -6.42
N VAL A 100 -19.28 0.73 -6.51
CA VAL A 100 -19.20 -0.66 -6.97
C VAL A 100 -19.98 -1.58 -6.01
N GLY A 101 -19.79 -1.43 -4.70
CA GLY A 101 -20.53 -2.19 -3.69
C GLY A 101 -22.06 -2.07 -3.82
N HIS A 102 -22.57 -0.87 -4.11
CA HIS A 102 -24.00 -0.65 -4.37
C HIS A 102 -24.48 -1.29 -5.66
N VAL A 103 -23.69 -1.25 -6.74
CA VAL A 103 -24.01 -1.96 -8.00
C VAL A 103 -24.12 -3.45 -7.73
N VAL A 104 -23.14 -4.04 -7.06
CA VAL A 104 -23.14 -5.47 -6.73
C VAL A 104 -24.36 -5.83 -5.90
N ALA A 105 -24.65 -5.08 -4.82
CA ALA A 105 -25.84 -5.30 -3.99
C ALA A 105 -27.15 -5.19 -4.79
N THR A 106 -27.26 -4.20 -5.66
CA THR A 106 -28.47 -3.97 -6.48
C THR A 106 -28.69 -5.09 -7.49
N VAL A 107 -27.65 -5.50 -8.21
CA VAL A 107 -27.77 -6.54 -9.25
C VAL A 107 -28.03 -7.92 -8.64
N THR A 108 -27.42 -8.21 -7.50
CA THR A 108 -27.57 -9.52 -6.81
C THR A 108 -28.81 -9.59 -5.90
N GLY A 109 -29.39 -8.45 -5.53
CA GLY A 109 -30.47 -8.37 -4.54
C GLY A 109 -30.01 -8.64 -3.10
N LEU A 110 -28.70 -8.64 -2.85
CA LEU A 110 -28.09 -8.84 -1.54
C LEU A 110 -27.91 -7.50 -0.81
N THR A 111 -27.51 -7.56 0.47
CA THR A 111 -27.25 -6.35 1.28
C THR A 111 -25.77 -6.19 1.54
N ALA A 112 -25.23 -4.98 1.32
CA ALA A 112 -23.83 -4.67 1.51
C ALA A 112 -23.52 -4.14 2.92
N PHE A 113 -22.38 -4.57 3.45
CA PHE A 113 -21.84 -4.23 4.76
C PHE A 113 -20.36 -3.88 4.64
N ASP A 114 -19.95 -2.93 5.45
CA ASP A 114 -18.57 -2.53 5.63
C ASP A 114 -18.06 -3.08 6.98
N PRO A 115 -17.33 -4.21 6.98
CA PRO A 115 -16.83 -4.83 8.20
C PRO A 115 -15.74 -4.02 8.91
N GLN A 116 -15.07 -3.10 8.24
CA GLN A 116 -14.03 -2.25 8.85
C GLN A 116 -14.66 -1.14 9.69
N LEU A 117 -15.83 -0.65 9.26
CA LEU A 117 -16.59 0.35 10.02
C LEU A 117 -17.70 -0.28 10.88
N GLU A 118 -17.96 -1.57 10.70
CA GLU A 118 -19.08 -2.31 11.27
C GLU A 118 -20.45 -1.69 10.94
N LEU A 119 -20.61 -1.15 9.72
CA LEU A 119 -21.81 -0.43 9.30
C LEU A 119 -22.42 -1.01 8.01
N PRO A 120 -23.76 -0.94 7.84
CA PRO A 120 -24.37 -1.10 6.52
C PRO A 120 -23.74 -0.13 5.51
N LEU A 121 -23.54 -0.55 4.26
CA LEU A 121 -22.89 0.29 3.25
C LEU A 121 -23.61 1.63 3.04
N SER A 122 -24.93 1.67 3.17
CA SER A 122 -25.72 2.91 3.08
C SER A 122 -25.40 3.93 4.18
N GLU A 123 -25.01 3.46 5.37
CA GLU A 123 -24.61 4.32 6.48
C GLU A 123 -23.13 4.69 6.38
N ALA A 124 -22.28 3.72 6.03
CA ALA A 124 -20.85 3.92 5.80
C ALA A 124 -20.59 4.99 4.72
N GLN A 125 -21.38 5.00 3.63
CA GLN A 125 -21.28 6.00 2.57
C GLN A 125 -21.55 7.43 3.04
N ALA A 126 -22.29 7.63 4.12
CA ALA A 126 -22.50 8.96 4.69
C ALA A 126 -21.27 9.48 5.48
N ARG A 127 -20.27 8.62 5.70
CA ARG A 127 -19.05 8.89 6.49
C ARG A 127 -17.78 8.40 5.75
N PRO A 128 -17.52 8.86 4.52
CA PRO A 128 -16.37 8.37 3.75
C PRO A 128 -15.03 8.66 4.45
N GLY A 129 -14.96 9.71 5.29
CA GLY A 129 -13.76 10.01 6.09
C GLY A 129 -13.38 8.92 7.09
N ASP A 130 -14.36 8.16 7.61
CA ASP A 130 -14.08 7.05 8.54
C ASP A 130 -13.38 5.91 7.78
N ALA A 131 -13.81 5.61 6.55
CA ALA A 131 -13.16 4.63 5.69
C ALA A 131 -11.76 5.06 5.27
N VAL A 132 -11.58 6.33 4.89
CA VAL A 132 -10.27 6.90 4.54
C VAL A 132 -9.30 6.78 5.71
N ALA A 133 -9.75 7.03 6.95
CA ALA A 133 -8.91 6.85 8.12
C ALA A 133 -8.42 5.40 8.30
N VAL A 134 -9.20 4.39 7.89
CA VAL A 134 -8.74 2.98 7.88
C VAL A 134 -7.65 2.77 6.83
N PHE A 135 -7.75 3.39 5.65
CA PHE A 135 -6.67 3.35 4.65
C PHE A 135 -5.39 3.99 5.17
N GLU A 136 -5.47 5.17 5.79
CA GLU A 136 -4.31 5.84 6.38
C GLU A 136 -3.68 5.00 7.48
N HIS A 137 -4.50 4.42 8.38
CA HIS A 137 -3.99 3.57 9.44
C HIS A 137 -3.36 2.28 8.90
N ALA A 138 -3.93 1.70 7.85
CA ALA A 138 -3.36 0.53 7.20
C ALA A 138 -2.09 0.85 6.42
N ALA A 139 -2.00 2.02 5.78
CA ALA A 139 -0.79 2.48 5.12
C ALA A 139 0.32 2.77 6.14
N GLN A 140 -0.03 3.38 7.28
CA GLN A 140 0.89 3.60 8.39
C GLN A 140 1.33 2.26 8.99
N ALA A 141 0.40 1.36 9.31
CA ALA A 141 0.73 0.04 9.81
C ALA A 141 1.54 -0.77 8.79
N LEU A 142 1.26 -0.67 7.50
CA LEU A 142 2.09 -1.29 6.46
C LEU A 142 3.46 -0.63 6.39
N SER A 143 3.61 0.69 6.56
CA SER A 143 4.93 1.31 6.70
C SER A 143 5.66 0.87 7.98
N GLU A 144 4.93 0.54 9.05
CA GLU A 144 5.47 0.03 10.32
C GLU A 144 5.74 -1.48 10.29
N PHE A 145 5.04 -2.26 9.44
CA PHE A 145 5.19 -3.71 9.27
C PHE A 145 6.10 -4.08 8.08
N ASP A 146 6.27 -3.17 7.12
CA ASP A 146 7.29 -3.18 6.05
C ASP A 146 8.56 -2.44 6.52
N ALA A 147 8.58 -1.97 7.78
CA ALA A 147 9.79 -1.60 8.49
C ALA A 147 10.55 -2.88 8.89
N GLY A 148 11.10 -3.55 7.89
CA GLY A 148 12.45 -4.09 8.08
C GLY A 148 13.36 -2.96 8.54
N ASP A 149 14.50 -3.30 9.14
CA ASP A 149 15.47 -2.27 9.46
C ASP A 149 15.89 -1.50 8.19
N TYR A 150 16.07 -0.20 8.35
CA TYR A 150 16.32 0.72 7.25
C TYR A 150 17.24 1.85 7.70
N PHE A 151 17.83 2.52 6.72
CA PHE A 151 18.44 3.81 6.96
C PHE A 151 18.03 4.81 5.89
N GLU A 152 18.03 6.07 6.26
CA GLU A 152 17.65 7.18 5.41
C GLU A 152 18.81 8.14 5.29
N VAL A 153 18.99 8.70 4.09
CA VAL A 153 19.94 9.79 3.85
C VAL A 153 19.15 11.04 3.50
N TYR A 154 18.98 11.95 4.46
CA TYR A 154 18.32 13.25 4.26
C TYR A 154 19.28 14.24 3.63
N PHE A 155 18.85 14.97 2.60
CA PHE A 155 19.69 15.95 1.92
C PHE A 155 18.90 17.14 1.37
N THR A 156 19.65 18.18 1.02
CA THR A 156 19.18 19.29 0.21
C THR A 156 19.82 19.22 -1.18
N GLY A 157 19.16 19.76 -2.20
CA GLY A 157 19.64 19.72 -3.59
C GLY A 157 18.83 18.79 -4.48
N ALA A 158 19.20 18.76 -5.76
CA ALA A 158 18.48 18.06 -6.82
C ALA A 158 19.27 16.81 -7.26
N PHE A 159 19.35 15.82 -6.39
CA PHE A 159 19.89 14.49 -6.72
C PHE A 159 18.75 13.55 -7.14
N THR A 160 19.07 12.56 -7.96
CA THR A 160 18.13 11.59 -8.52
C THR A 160 18.61 10.17 -8.28
N LEU A 161 17.71 9.18 -8.44
CA LEU A 161 18.11 7.76 -8.42
C LEU A 161 19.21 7.44 -9.45
N ALA A 162 19.26 8.15 -10.59
CA ALA A 162 20.33 7.97 -11.55
C ALA A 162 21.70 8.44 -11.02
N ASP A 163 21.73 9.50 -10.22
CA ASP A 163 22.94 9.97 -9.54
C ASP A 163 23.39 8.97 -8.47
N ALA A 164 22.44 8.44 -7.68
CA ALA A 164 22.71 7.36 -6.73
C ALA A 164 23.25 6.11 -7.43
N ALA A 165 22.63 5.66 -8.53
CA ALA A 165 23.10 4.52 -9.30
C ALA A 165 24.52 4.76 -9.86
N GLN A 166 24.80 5.97 -10.33
CA GLN A 166 26.11 6.38 -10.83
C GLN A 166 27.18 6.37 -9.73
N GLN A 167 26.83 6.77 -8.52
CA GLN A 167 27.73 6.74 -7.36
C GLN A 167 28.00 5.30 -6.89
N LEU A 168 26.97 4.44 -6.91
CA LEU A 168 27.03 3.06 -6.41
C LEU A 168 27.61 2.05 -7.41
N LYS A 169 28.19 2.48 -8.54
CA LYS A 169 28.66 1.61 -9.65
C LYS A 169 29.71 0.54 -9.27
N GLY A 170 30.27 0.58 -8.06
CA GLY A 170 31.09 -0.51 -7.52
C GLY A 170 30.30 -1.77 -7.17
N LEU A 171 28.97 -1.67 -7.11
CA LEU A 171 28.02 -2.71 -6.71
C LEU A 171 27.28 -3.27 -7.93
N VAL A 172 26.66 -4.44 -7.76
CA VAL A 172 25.69 -4.97 -8.74
C VAL A 172 24.38 -4.22 -8.54
N ILE A 173 23.96 -3.48 -9.57
CA ILE A 173 22.74 -2.66 -9.55
C ILE A 173 21.77 -3.16 -10.61
N ALA A 174 20.51 -3.33 -10.22
CA ALA A 174 19.39 -3.41 -11.15
C ALA A 174 18.50 -2.18 -10.96
N GLU A 175 18.27 -1.45 -12.06
CA GLU A 175 17.46 -0.24 -12.07
C GLU A 175 15.99 -0.57 -12.39
N ASP A 176 15.10 0.06 -11.64
CA ASP A 176 13.65 0.11 -11.86
C ASP A 176 13.21 1.58 -11.90
N GLU A 177 12.02 1.89 -12.41
CA GLU A 177 11.52 3.26 -12.57
C GLU A 177 11.46 4.03 -11.24
N HIS A 178 11.27 3.31 -10.14
CA HIS A 178 11.04 3.91 -8.82
C HIS A 178 12.10 3.54 -7.75
N ARG A 179 13.02 2.62 -8.06
CA ARG A 179 14.02 2.14 -7.08
C ARG A 179 15.25 1.53 -7.75
N LEU A 180 16.33 1.45 -6.99
CA LEU A 180 17.50 0.63 -7.31
C LEU A 180 17.47 -0.62 -6.45
N THR A 181 17.81 -1.78 -7.02
CA THR A 181 18.21 -2.96 -6.26
C THR A 181 19.73 -3.03 -6.27
N VAL A 182 20.34 -3.13 -5.09
CA VAL A 182 21.79 -3.02 -4.90
C VAL A 182 22.30 -4.22 -4.10
N ARG A 183 23.42 -4.81 -4.54
CA ARG A 183 24.12 -5.90 -3.83
C ARG A 183 25.61 -5.92 -4.16
N TRP A 184 26.44 -6.43 -3.25
CA TRP A 184 27.90 -6.55 -3.46
C TRP A 184 28.28 -7.58 -4.53
N ALA A 185 27.65 -8.75 -4.47
CA ALA A 185 27.90 -9.90 -5.34
C ALA A 185 26.60 -10.65 -5.60
N ASP A 186 26.63 -11.70 -6.43
CA ASP A 186 25.43 -12.43 -6.84
C ASP A 186 24.68 -13.13 -5.69
N ASP A 187 25.34 -13.32 -4.53
CA ASP A 187 24.87 -13.98 -3.32
C ASP A 187 24.83 -13.08 -2.06
N GLY A 188 25.10 -11.77 -2.20
CA GLY A 188 25.02 -10.82 -1.08
C GLY A 188 23.58 -10.37 -0.77
N PRO A 189 23.34 -9.78 0.41
CA PRO A 189 22.01 -9.31 0.80
C PRO A 189 21.51 -8.24 -0.16
N LEU A 190 20.22 -8.30 -0.47
CA LEU A 190 19.55 -7.32 -1.32
C LEU A 190 19.19 -6.09 -0.51
N MET A 191 19.56 -4.92 -1.04
CA MET A 191 19.08 -3.63 -0.55
C MET A 191 18.31 -2.92 -1.65
N TRP A 192 17.29 -2.17 -1.26
CA TRP A 192 16.54 -1.31 -2.18
C TRP A 192 16.76 0.15 -1.82
N VAL A 193 17.08 0.96 -2.83
CA VAL A 193 17.24 2.41 -2.67
C VAL A 193 16.10 3.11 -3.41
N ALA A 194 15.25 3.81 -2.68
CA ALA A 194 14.21 4.67 -3.21
C ALA A 194 14.56 6.16 -2.98
N HIS A 195 14.00 7.05 -3.80
CA HIS A 195 14.14 8.49 -3.63
C HIS A 195 12.78 9.10 -3.30
N ALA A 196 12.66 9.65 -2.10
CA ALA A 196 11.45 10.33 -1.65
C ALA A 196 11.70 11.85 -1.60
N THR A 197 10.72 12.62 -2.06
CA THR A 197 10.75 14.09 -2.00
C THR A 197 9.38 14.63 -1.66
N GLY A 198 9.33 15.78 -0.99
CA GLY A 198 8.08 16.52 -0.76
C GLY A 198 7.90 17.01 0.68
N PRO A 199 6.74 17.61 0.98
CA PRO A 199 6.47 18.22 2.29
C PRO A 199 6.57 17.26 3.46
N GLN A 200 6.23 15.98 3.26
CA GLN A 200 6.33 14.97 4.30
C GLN A 200 7.77 14.70 4.71
N VAL A 201 8.69 14.56 3.74
CA VAL A 201 10.12 14.34 4.01
C VAL A 201 10.72 15.52 4.80
N ALA A 202 10.31 16.75 4.47
CA ALA A 202 10.73 17.93 5.22
C ALA A 202 10.20 17.89 6.67
N ALA A 203 8.94 17.49 6.88
CA ALA A 203 8.36 17.35 8.22
C ALA A 203 9.09 16.26 9.03
N ASP A 204 9.38 15.11 8.44
CA ASP A 204 10.15 14.03 9.07
C ASP A 204 11.55 14.52 9.46
N SER A 205 12.21 15.28 8.59
CA SER A 205 13.52 15.89 8.88
C SER A 205 13.46 16.90 10.03
N ASP A 206 12.38 17.68 10.14
CA ASP A 206 12.18 18.65 11.22
C ASP A 206 11.95 17.95 12.57
N GLU A 207 11.27 16.80 12.57
CA GLU A 207 11.08 15.98 13.76
C GLU A 207 12.39 15.35 14.22
N LEU A 208 13.16 14.74 13.31
CA LEU A 208 14.48 14.19 13.61
C LEU A 208 15.46 15.26 14.11
N ALA A 209 15.47 16.44 13.48
CA ALA A 209 16.28 17.57 13.92
C ALA A 209 15.99 17.96 15.38
N GLN A 210 14.71 17.98 15.78
CA GLN A 210 14.29 18.28 17.14
C GLN A 210 14.65 17.15 18.12
N LEU A 211 14.41 15.90 17.74
CA LEU A 211 14.66 14.72 18.56
C LEU A 211 16.15 14.58 18.91
N HIS A 212 17.04 14.85 17.94
CA HIS A 212 18.48 14.69 18.08
C HIS A 212 19.22 15.99 18.45
N GLY A 213 18.53 17.13 18.43
CA GLY A 213 19.16 18.43 18.69
C GLY A 213 20.08 18.89 17.56
N GLU A 214 19.80 18.47 16.33
CA GLU A 214 20.55 18.76 15.11
C GLU A 214 19.78 19.75 14.21
N PRO A 215 19.79 21.06 14.51
CA PRO A 215 18.97 22.04 13.79
C PRO A 215 19.33 22.17 12.30
N GLU A 216 20.53 21.74 11.91
CA GLU A 216 20.97 21.74 10.52
C GLU A 216 20.29 20.66 9.67
N LEU A 217 19.67 19.64 10.27
CA LEU A 217 18.87 18.62 9.57
C LEU A 217 17.48 19.15 9.17
N ALA A 218 16.97 20.18 9.84
CA ALA A 218 15.65 20.72 9.58
C ALA A 218 15.49 21.19 8.12
N GLY A 219 14.30 21.00 7.54
CA GLY A 219 13.95 21.43 6.20
C GLY A 219 14.59 20.64 5.05
N HIS A 220 15.13 19.45 5.31
CA HIS A 220 15.63 18.57 4.25
C HIS A 220 14.45 17.91 3.51
N GLY A 221 14.11 18.44 2.33
CA GLY A 221 12.92 18.03 1.57
C GLY A 221 13.10 16.80 0.67
N SER A 222 14.27 16.17 0.71
CA SER A 222 14.61 14.98 -0.08
C SER A 222 15.33 13.95 0.78
N ARG A 223 15.06 12.67 0.55
CA ARG A 223 15.80 11.55 1.15
C ARG A 223 15.99 10.39 0.20
N TYR A 224 17.11 9.69 0.36
CA TYR A 224 17.20 8.30 -0.08
C TYR A 224 16.76 7.40 1.06
N GLU A 225 15.88 6.46 0.77
CA GLU A 225 15.41 5.46 1.72
C GLU A 225 16.00 4.12 1.31
N VAL A 226 16.72 3.49 2.23
CA VAL A 226 17.39 2.22 1.99
C VAL A 226 16.82 1.15 2.90
N THR A 227 16.11 0.19 2.30
CA THR A 227 15.46 -0.92 2.99
C THR A 227 16.10 -2.25 2.64
N PHE A 228 15.96 -3.23 3.54
CA PHE A 228 16.42 -4.60 3.37
C PHE A 228 15.57 -5.56 4.23
N GLU A 229 15.55 -6.84 3.86
CA GLU A 229 14.67 -7.84 4.51
C GLU A 229 15.16 -8.26 5.90
N ASP A 230 16.48 -8.35 6.11
CA ASP A 230 17.09 -8.89 7.33
C ASP A 230 18.34 -8.10 7.73
N LEU A 231 18.26 -7.38 8.86
CA LEU A 231 19.41 -6.64 9.41
C LEU A 231 20.54 -7.56 9.83
N ASP A 232 20.26 -8.73 10.40
CA ASP A 232 21.29 -9.64 10.86
C ASP A 232 22.10 -10.20 9.69
N GLU A 233 21.46 -10.42 8.53
CA GLU A 233 22.15 -10.77 7.28
C GLU A 233 22.98 -9.60 6.74
N VAL A 234 22.42 -8.39 6.71
CA VAL A 234 23.12 -7.19 6.24
C VAL A 234 24.30 -6.83 7.15
N LEU A 235 24.19 -7.01 8.47
CA LEU A 235 25.27 -6.81 9.42
C LEU A 235 26.35 -7.90 9.33
N GLN A 236 26.03 -9.11 8.88
CA GLN A 236 27.06 -10.12 8.54
C GLN A 236 27.90 -9.66 7.35
N GLU A 237 27.29 -8.93 6.41
CA GLU A 237 27.95 -8.28 5.27
C GLU A 237 28.07 -6.75 5.45
N ILE A 238 28.47 -6.32 6.66
CA ILE A 238 28.49 -4.90 7.07
C ILE A 238 29.22 -3.97 6.10
N ASN A 239 30.19 -4.50 5.34
CA ASN A 239 30.90 -3.71 4.33
C ASN A 239 29.97 -3.19 3.22
N THR A 240 28.97 -4.00 2.80
CA THR A 240 28.01 -3.59 1.78
C THR A 240 27.12 -2.46 2.31
N LEU A 241 26.65 -2.59 3.57
CA LEU A 241 25.87 -1.56 4.24
C LEU A 241 26.65 -0.24 4.35
N ILE A 242 27.89 -0.33 4.84
CA ILE A 242 28.80 0.82 4.97
C ILE A 242 29.04 1.46 3.61
N GLU A 243 29.27 0.67 2.57
CA GLU A 243 29.57 1.21 1.25
C GLU A 243 28.38 1.93 0.62
N VAL A 244 27.17 1.37 0.71
CA VAL A 244 25.95 2.06 0.23
C VAL A 244 25.73 3.35 1.02
N GLN A 245 25.80 3.26 2.35
CA GLN A 245 25.59 4.41 3.24
C GLN A 245 26.60 5.53 2.96
N LEU A 246 27.89 5.21 2.90
CA LEU A 246 28.95 6.20 2.66
C LEU A 246 28.84 6.82 1.27
N ASN A 247 28.58 6.03 0.23
CA ASN A 247 28.46 6.57 -1.12
C ASN A 247 27.27 7.53 -1.26
N LEU A 248 26.10 7.17 -0.73
CA LEU A 248 24.93 8.05 -0.75
C LEU A 248 25.16 9.31 0.10
N GLN A 249 25.82 9.17 1.23
CA GLN A 249 26.17 10.30 2.09
C GLN A 249 27.23 11.21 1.47
N GLU A 250 28.25 10.67 0.80
CA GLU A 250 29.27 11.43 0.06
C GLU A 250 28.68 12.17 -1.14
N LEU A 251 27.76 11.53 -1.87
CA LEU A 251 27.05 12.13 -3.00
C LEU A 251 26.27 13.37 -2.56
N THR A 252 25.60 13.27 -1.41
CA THR A 252 24.60 14.26 -0.98
C THR A 252 25.12 15.26 0.03
N GLY A 253 26.19 14.92 0.76
CA GLY A 253 26.65 15.66 1.95
C GLY A 253 25.64 15.63 3.11
N GLY A 254 24.68 14.71 3.08
CA GLY A 254 23.50 14.68 3.94
C GLY A 254 23.70 14.01 5.30
N TYR A 255 22.58 13.87 6.01
CA TYR A 255 22.49 13.18 7.30
C TYR A 255 21.97 11.76 7.09
N VAL A 256 22.61 10.79 7.73
CA VAL A 256 22.16 9.41 7.77
C VAL A 256 21.43 9.18 9.08
N ALA A 257 20.18 8.71 9.03
CA ALA A 257 19.40 8.23 10.17
C ALA A 257 19.17 6.72 10.05
N ARG A 258 19.28 5.97 11.15
CA ARG A 258 19.17 4.49 11.16
C ARG A 258 18.05 4.03 12.07
N SER A 259 17.19 3.14 11.61
CA SER A 259 16.06 2.63 12.39
C SER A 259 16.50 1.81 13.60
N TRP A 260 17.55 1.00 13.45
CA TRP A 260 17.90 -0.06 14.41
C TRP A 260 18.66 0.43 15.64
N ASN A 261 19.26 1.61 15.60
CA ASN A 261 19.95 2.20 16.75
C ASN A 261 19.53 3.65 17.03
N GLY A 262 18.71 4.26 16.17
CA GLY A 262 18.27 5.65 16.30
C GLY A 262 19.42 6.66 16.20
N GLU A 263 20.59 6.30 15.69
CA GLU A 263 21.71 7.24 15.56
C GLU A 263 21.60 8.05 14.27
N ILE A 264 21.96 9.33 14.36
CA ILE A 264 22.14 10.22 13.22
C ILE A 264 23.63 10.53 13.08
N THR A 265 24.14 10.49 11.84
CA THR A 265 25.53 10.85 11.51
C THR A 265 25.58 11.76 10.29
N ARG A 266 26.51 12.72 10.26
CA ARG A 266 26.73 13.60 9.11
C ARG A 266 27.96 13.18 8.30
N ALA A 267 28.01 13.58 7.03
CA ALA A 267 29.21 13.47 6.22
C ALA A 267 30.42 14.15 6.91
N GLY A 268 31.45 13.37 7.25
CA GLY A 268 32.70 13.86 7.84
C GLY A 268 32.84 13.70 9.36
N ASP A 269 31.85 13.09 10.03
CA ASP A 269 31.95 12.66 11.44
C ASP A 269 32.79 11.37 11.60
#